data_AF-A0A955XWT1-F1
#
_entry.id   AF-A0A955XWT1-F1
#
_cell.length_a   1.000
_cell.length_b   1.000
_cell.length_c   1.000
_cell.angle_alpha   90.00
_cell.angle_beta   90.00
_cell.angle_gamma   90.00
#
_symmetry.space_group_name_H-M   'P 1'
#
loop_
_entity.id
_entity.type
_entity.pdbx_description
1 polymer ?
#
loop_
_entity_poly.entity_id
_entity_poly.type
_entity_poly.pdbx_seq_one_letter_code
_entity_poly.pdbx_strand_id
1 'polypeptide(L)'
;SGSDVCNACALYEPDDGTLPVCDDQTPCAAGHTCVNGTCRWDNWCFAPGTGPNKQPSAHVDLSITGVESGTLAKSDDPGEFVFSGGTTWTGNWSFARNTDGGAIANIELPTAVEDAEGWKICLDVNSNTLSGINNWEYFKADGDNVTLDFANQVCLQYTPPPAGYDIFSNEGDILTVCAYIGNDAGNSAGEILLDWGDSSSETHTITANVVTCYDHIYAEDGDYLISLSSPEYPLSGSVTANALVNNVDPVVTSEVIEGGEGSPVTLVVQAQDQGANDLLDIYWYQYYDPSHPIDPDNAPPADAQALGVSGGAQSIGFTYPDDIFPGGIAQKAAVVVCDDEDFCVLHVIELDIADVLNFTSTPGTSAIANQQYSYQVGTFDPGDDSVAGYQVMSGPTGLTISGTGLVTWTPGPGEGSTTPSVTIRVTDEDANFAEQTWTISVSASCDDNVLNQDESDTDCGGVCGSTCLFEDDCNDGDDCVSLSCSENTDTCLMPTCEDSVQNGNELGVDCGGGTCEGCDNGTSCNENSDCANDFCNPTTHVCATPTCEDGFENQDETDTDCGGTCGATCEVDEVCA
;
A
#
# COMPACT_ATOMS: atom_id res chain seq x y z
N SER A 1 29.32 -8.74 -108.17
CA SER A 1 29.52 -7.29 -108.41
C SER A 1 28.49 -6.52 -107.61
N GLY A 2 28.93 -5.86 -106.53
CA GLY A 2 28.18 -4.94 -105.66
C GLY A 2 27.18 -5.62 -104.72
N SER A 3 27.06 -5.32 -103.42
CA SER A 3 27.84 -4.55 -102.45
C SER A 3 27.12 -4.76 -101.10
N ASP A 4 27.59 -5.67 -100.25
CA ASP A 4 27.10 -5.81 -98.87
C ASP A 4 28.10 -5.14 -97.94
N VAL A 5 27.69 -4.02 -97.35
CA VAL A 5 28.44 -3.31 -96.31
C VAL A 5 28.01 -3.88 -94.97
N CYS A 6 28.81 -4.78 -94.39
CA CYS A 6 28.78 -5.04 -92.94
C CYS A 6 29.45 -3.84 -92.25
N ASN A 7 28.68 -3.08 -91.46
CA ASN A 7 29.24 -2.15 -90.48
C ASN A 7 29.04 -2.73 -89.07
N ALA A 8 30.14 -2.71 -88.30
CA ALA A 8 30.30 -3.01 -86.88
C ALA A 8 30.59 -4.48 -86.49
N CYS A 9 31.87 -4.74 -86.18
CA CYS A 9 32.31 -5.77 -85.23
C CYS A 9 32.74 -5.07 -83.93
N ALA A 10 32.29 -5.56 -82.78
CA ALA A 10 32.71 -5.07 -81.47
C ALA A 10 34.15 -5.52 -81.16
N LEU A 11 34.96 -4.60 -80.63
CA LEU A 11 36.31 -4.85 -80.13
C LEU A 11 36.23 -5.26 -78.65
N TYR A 12 37.00 -6.27 -78.26
CA TYR A 12 37.26 -6.62 -76.87
C TYR A 12 38.58 -5.97 -76.45
N GLU A 13 38.55 -5.03 -75.50
CA GLU A 13 39.75 -4.43 -74.88
C GLU A 13 40.10 -5.18 -73.59
N PRO A 14 41.36 -5.60 -73.38
CA PRO A 14 41.87 -5.96 -72.05
C PRO A 14 42.46 -4.73 -71.33
N ASP A 15 42.34 -4.71 -70.00
CA ASP A 15 42.62 -3.60 -69.08
C ASP A 15 44.08 -3.07 -69.00
N ASP A 16 45.00 -3.49 -69.88
CA ASP A 16 46.39 -2.98 -69.92
C ASP A 16 46.83 -2.37 -71.26
N GLY A 17 45.93 -2.26 -72.23
CA GLY A 17 46.10 -1.41 -73.42
C GLY A 17 47.21 -1.82 -74.40
N THR A 18 47.76 -3.04 -74.33
CA THR A 18 48.73 -3.53 -75.34
C THR A 18 48.31 -4.84 -75.99
N LEU A 19 48.06 -4.82 -77.30
CA LEU A 19 47.70 -6.02 -78.07
C LEU A 19 48.94 -6.89 -78.35
N PRO A 20 48.85 -8.24 -78.30
CA PRO A 20 49.97 -9.12 -78.63
C PRO A 20 50.33 -9.04 -80.13
N VAL A 21 51.61 -8.77 -80.42
CA VAL A 21 52.16 -8.73 -81.79
C VAL A 21 52.52 -10.15 -82.24
N CYS A 22 52.19 -10.51 -83.48
CA CYS A 22 52.51 -11.83 -84.06
C CYS A 22 53.43 -11.71 -85.30
N ASP A 23 54.36 -12.65 -85.42
CA ASP A 23 55.25 -12.82 -86.57
C ASP A 23 55.48 -14.31 -86.90
N ASP A 24 56.31 -14.60 -87.91
CA ASP A 24 56.57 -15.96 -88.40
C ASP A 24 57.22 -16.89 -87.35
N GLN A 25 57.72 -16.37 -86.22
CA GLN A 25 58.28 -17.17 -85.12
C GLN A 25 57.38 -17.22 -83.88
N THR A 26 56.37 -16.36 -83.78
CA THR A 26 55.42 -16.27 -82.67
C THR A 26 53.97 -16.36 -83.16
N PRO A 27 53.46 -17.58 -83.40
CA PRO A 27 52.08 -17.77 -83.84
C PRO A 27 51.07 -17.46 -82.71
N CYS A 28 49.90 -16.97 -83.11
CA CYS A 28 48.80 -16.66 -82.20
C CYS A 28 48.28 -17.90 -81.45
N ALA A 29 47.74 -17.69 -80.24
CA ALA A 29 47.08 -18.75 -79.48
C ALA A 29 45.87 -19.34 -80.23
N ALA A 30 45.57 -20.62 -79.98
CA ALA A 30 44.51 -21.35 -80.67
C ALA A 30 43.17 -20.59 -80.66
N GLY A 31 42.53 -20.48 -81.82
CA GLY A 31 41.31 -19.69 -82.03
C GLY A 31 41.54 -18.28 -82.57
N HIS A 32 42.79 -17.86 -82.80
CA HIS A 32 43.12 -16.55 -83.38
C HIS A 32 43.95 -16.66 -84.68
N THR A 33 43.70 -15.80 -85.66
CA THR A 33 44.51 -15.55 -86.86
C THR A 33 45.33 -14.26 -86.75
N CYS A 34 46.55 -14.29 -87.28
CA CYS A 34 47.42 -13.11 -87.36
C CYS A 34 47.01 -12.23 -88.56
N VAL A 35 46.61 -10.99 -88.32
CA VAL A 35 46.25 -10.01 -89.36
C VAL A 35 47.02 -8.71 -89.12
N ASN A 36 47.89 -8.33 -90.06
CA ASN A 36 48.77 -7.16 -89.97
C ASN A 36 49.65 -7.10 -88.71
N GLY A 37 50.16 -8.25 -88.27
CA GLY A 37 51.06 -8.35 -87.12
C GLY A 37 50.35 -8.36 -85.76
N THR A 38 49.03 -8.58 -85.72
CA THR A 38 48.26 -8.67 -84.46
C THR A 38 47.27 -9.83 -84.52
N CYS A 39 47.08 -10.55 -83.40
CA CYS A 39 46.19 -11.71 -83.31
C CYS A 39 44.70 -11.32 -83.20
N ARG A 40 43.80 -11.97 -83.95
CA ARG A 40 42.34 -11.74 -83.97
C ARG A 40 41.54 -13.05 -83.97
N TRP A 41 40.35 -13.11 -83.37
CA TRP A 41 39.56 -14.34 -83.24
C TRP A 41 38.92 -14.82 -84.56
N ASP A 42 38.95 -16.13 -84.80
CA ASP A 42 38.29 -16.77 -85.94
C ASP A 42 36.87 -17.27 -85.58
N ASN A 43 35.86 -16.61 -86.14
CA ASN A 43 34.49 -17.07 -86.41
C ASN A 43 33.50 -17.41 -85.26
N TRP A 44 32.36 -16.71 -85.28
CA TRP A 44 31.03 -17.30 -85.09
C TRP A 44 30.09 -16.89 -86.24
N CYS A 45 29.62 -17.87 -87.01
CA CYS A 45 28.48 -17.78 -87.92
C CYS A 45 27.46 -18.84 -87.47
N PHE A 46 26.19 -18.45 -87.21
CA PHE A 46 25.15 -19.38 -86.79
C PHE A 46 24.42 -20.04 -87.98
N ALA A 47 24.21 -21.35 -87.89
CA ALA A 47 23.19 -22.10 -88.64
C ALA A 47 21.98 -22.41 -87.71
N PRO A 48 20.76 -22.62 -88.24
CA PRO A 48 19.54 -22.64 -87.43
C PRO A 48 19.23 -24.05 -86.88
N GLY A 49 19.00 -24.15 -85.56
CA GLY A 49 18.30 -25.28 -84.93
C GLY A 49 18.93 -25.84 -83.64
N THR A 50 18.20 -25.66 -82.53
CA THR A 50 18.19 -26.42 -81.25
C THR A 50 19.42 -26.39 -80.30
N GLY A 51 19.34 -25.52 -79.27
CA GLY A 51 20.05 -25.52 -77.96
C GLY A 51 21.32 -24.64 -77.86
N PRO A 52 21.66 -23.96 -76.73
CA PRO A 52 21.12 -24.06 -75.37
C PRO A 52 20.07 -22.96 -75.05
N ASN A 53 19.26 -23.21 -74.03
CA ASN A 53 18.08 -22.44 -73.59
C ASN A 53 18.13 -20.92 -73.88
N LYS A 54 17.54 -20.50 -75.00
CA LYS A 54 16.96 -19.16 -75.08
C LYS A 54 15.76 -19.17 -74.14
N GLN A 55 15.80 -18.41 -73.05
CA GLN A 55 14.55 -18.02 -72.41
C GLN A 55 13.70 -17.27 -73.45
N PRO A 56 12.38 -17.52 -73.52
CA PRO A 56 11.53 -16.83 -74.46
C PRO A 56 11.60 -15.32 -74.19
N SER A 57 11.48 -14.52 -75.25
CA SER A 57 11.35 -13.08 -75.12
C SER A 57 10.12 -12.78 -74.25
N ALA A 58 10.36 -12.21 -73.09
CA ALA A 58 9.33 -11.67 -72.21
C ALA A 58 9.20 -10.17 -72.45
N HIS A 59 7.98 -9.67 -72.36
CA HIS A 59 7.69 -8.24 -72.33
C HIS A 59 7.18 -7.89 -70.94
N VAL A 60 7.74 -6.81 -70.37
CA VAL A 60 7.27 -6.22 -69.11
C VAL A 60 6.93 -4.77 -69.41
N ASP A 61 5.71 -4.35 -69.05
CA ASP A 61 5.26 -2.99 -69.24
C ASP A 61 5.48 -2.23 -67.94
N LEU A 62 6.32 -1.19 -68.01
CA LEU A 62 6.67 -0.39 -66.84
C LEU A 62 6.02 0.98 -66.98
N SER A 63 5.26 1.37 -65.96
CA SER A 63 4.70 2.72 -65.87
C SER A 63 5.37 3.46 -64.73
N ILE A 64 6.20 4.46 -65.07
CA ILE A 64 6.86 5.34 -64.09
C ILE A 64 6.24 6.73 -64.17
N THR A 65 5.82 7.25 -63.03
CA THR A 65 5.28 8.61 -62.88
C THR A 65 6.02 9.33 -61.74
N GLY A 66 6.48 10.56 -61.99
CA GLY A 66 7.10 11.44 -60.98
C GLY A 66 8.63 11.36 -60.82
N VAL A 67 9.37 10.83 -61.80
CA VAL A 67 10.86 10.72 -61.77
C VAL A 67 11.46 11.39 -63.02
N GLU A 68 12.52 12.22 -62.86
CA GLU A 68 13.15 12.94 -63.98
C GLU A 68 13.97 12.05 -64.93
N SER A 69 14.10 12.48 -66.19
CA SER A 69 14.48 11.66 -67.36
C SER A 69 15.92 11.10 -67.41
N GLY A 70 16.74 11.29 -66.38
CA GLY A 70 18.18 11.02 -66.42
C GLY A 70 18.66 9.74 -65.72
N THR A 71 17.84 9.13 -64.85
CA THR A 71 18.36 8.23 -63.80
C THR A 71 18.16 6.73 -64.03
N LEU A 72 17.45 6.32 -65.08
CA LEU A 72 17.17 4.91 -65.37
C LEU A 72 17.99 4.41 -66.55
N ALA A 73 19.26 4.06 -66.31
CA ALA A 73 20.03 3.34 -67.30
C ALA A 73 21.24 2.65 -66.70
N LYS A 74 21.13 1.36 -66.31
CA LYS A 74 22.15 0.30 -66.48
C LYS A 74 21.51 -1.10 -66.40
N SER A 75 21.58 -1.85 -67.50
CA SER A 75 21.79 -3.31 -67.39
C SER A 75 23.30 -3.52 -67.27
N ASP A 76 23.71 -4.60 -66.63
CA ASP A 76 25.10 -5.09 -66.73
C ASP A 76 25.43 -5.59 -68.15
N ASP A 77 24.42 -5.94 -68.96
CA ASP A 77 24.57 -6.30 -70.38
C ASP A 77 24.06 -5.22 -71.38
N PRO A 78 24.93 -4.69 -72.27
CA PRO A 78 24.54 -3.70 -73.28
C PRO A 78 23.48 -4.23 -74.27
N GLY A 79 22.28 -3.64 -74.25
CA GLY A 79 21.18 -3.95 -75.18
C GLY A 79 20.14 -4.97 -74.67
N GLU A 80 20.23 -5.36 -73.40
CA GLU A 80 19.27 -6.24 -72.74
C GLU A 80 17.92 -5.54 -72.45
N PHE A 81 17.98 -4.25 -72.11
CA PHE A 81 16.82 -3.38 -71.93
C PHE A 81 16.74 -2.34 -73.06
N VAL A 82 15.70 -2.43 -73.89
CA VAL A 82 15.43 -1.45 -74.95
C VAL A 82 14.11 -0.75 -74.67
N PHE A 83 14.18 0.54 -74.34
CA PHE A 83 13.00 1.41 -74.19
C PHE A 83 12.41 1.73 -75.56
N SER A 84 11.12 1.46 -75.76
CA SER A 84 10.40 1.81 -76.99
C SER A 84 9.04 2.43 -76.68
N GLY A 85 9.03 3.68 -76.16
CA GLY A 85 7.82 4.43 -75.82
C GLY A 85 8.01 5.94 -75.93
N GLY A 86 6.92 6.70 -76.10
CA GLY A 86 6.92 8.15 -76.37
C GLY A 86 7.34 9.06 -75.20
N THR A 87 7.21 10.38 -75.37
CA THR A 87 7.76 11.44 -74.50
C THR A 87 7.10 11.62 -73.12
N THR A 88 6.30 10.65 -72.68
CA THR A 88 5.81 10.48 -71.30
C THR A 88 6.03 9.01 -70.93
N TRP A 89 6.70 8.72 -69.81
CA TRP A 89 7.37 7.44 -69.45
C TRP A 89 6.45 6.21 -69.20
N THR A 90 5.38 6.05 -69.97
CA THR A 90 4.78 4.75 -70.20
C THR A 90 5.53 4.09 -71.35
N GLY A 91 6.16 2.94 -71.09
CA GLY A 91 6.95 2.24 -72.11
C GLY A 91 6.96 0.74 -71.91
N ASN A 92 7.00 0.03 -73.04
CA ASN A 92 7.12 -1.42 -73.06
C ASN A 92 8.61 -1.77 -73.13
N TRP A 93 9.05 -2.64 -72.23
CA TRP A 93 10.41 -3.15 -72.18
C TRP A 93 10.40 -4.60 -72.66
N SER A 94 11.34 -4.95 -73.55
CA SER A 94 11.45 -6.28 -74.12
C SER A 94 12.82 -6.88 -73.84
N PHE A 95 12.86 -8.10 -73.33
CA PHE A 95 14.10 -8.84 -73.13
C PHE A 95 14.48 -9.64 -74.37
N ALA A 96 15.75 -9.56 -74.78
CA ALA A 96 16.28 -10.45 -75.82
C ALA A 96 17.73 -10.86 -75.51
N ARG A 97 17.98 -12.18 -75.44
CA ARG A 97 19.30 -12.82 -75.25
C ARG A 97 19.93 -12.63 -73.86
N ASN A 98 19.23 -13.05 -72.82
CA ASN A 98 19.77 -13.19 -71.47
C ASN A 98 20.53 -14.53 -71.33
N THR A 99 21.76 -14.52 -70.79
CA THR A 99 22.60 -15.71 -70.61
C THR A 99 22.86 -16.11 -69.15
N ASP A 100 22.48 -15.28 -68.16
CA ASP A 100 22.81 -15.47 -66.73
C ASP A 100 21.72 -15.04 -65.73
N GLY A 101 20.55 -14.59 -66.18
CA GLY A 101 19.42 -14.26 -65.32
C GLY A 101 19.40 -12.80 -64.88
N GLY A 102 19.43 -11.87 -65.84
CA GLY A 102 19.35 -10.41 -65.68
C GLY A 102 18.59 -9.88 -64.46
N ALA A 103 19.24 -8.98 -63.75
CA ALA A 103 18.71 -8.23 -62.60
C ALA A 103 18.55 -6.75 -62.96
N ILE A 104 17.45 -6.13 -62.56
CA ILE A 104 17.33 -4.66 -62.57
C ILE A 104 18.06 -4.15 -61.33
N ALA A 105 19.30 -3.71 -61.50
CA ALA A 105 20.12 -3.15 -60.42
C ALA A 105 20.32 -1.64 -60.62
N ASN A 106 20.51 -0.91 -59.52
CA ASN A 106 20.87 0.51 -59.50
C ASN A 106 19.83 1.46 -60.13
N ILE A 107 18.54 1.25 -59.84
CA ILE A 107 17.58 2.36 -59.94
C ILE A 107 17.84 3.28 -58.74
N GLU A 108 18.53 4.39 -58.96
CA GLU A 108 18.57 5.48 -57.97
C GLU A 108 17.18 6.11 -57.91
N LEU A 109 16.41 5.72 -56.90
CA LEU A 109 15.10 6.30 -56.62
C LEU A 109 15.30 7.70 -56.02
N PRO A 110 14.64 8.76 -56.54
CA PRO A 110 14.76 10.09 -55.96
C PRO A 110 14.23 10.08 -54.53
N THR A 111 15.06 10.44 -53.56
CA THR A 111 14.64 10.64 -52.16
C THR A 111 14.06 12.04 -51.93
N ALA A 112 14.27 12.96 -52.88
CA ALA A 112 13.68 14.29 -52.90
C ALA A 112 12.98 14.50 -54.26
N VAL A 113 11.68 14.79 -54.23
CA VAL A 113 10.92 15.30 -55.38
C VAL A 113 10.62 16.76 -55.05
N GLU A 114 10.97 17.69 -55.94
CA GLU A 114 10.69 19.12 -55.75
C GLU A 114 9.17 19.43 -55.73
N ASP A 115 8.33 18.48 -56.16
CA ASP A 115 6.87 18.61 -56.27
C ASP A 115 6.12 17.66 -55.32
N ALA A 116 5.13 18.20 -54.60
CA ALA A 116 4.41 17.60 -53.47
C ALA A 116 3.50 16.37 -53.77
N GLU A 117 3.59 15.76 -54.95
CA GLU A 117 2.72 14.63 -55.35
C GLU A 117 3.37 13.25 -55.15
N GLY A 118 4.64 13.20 -54.73
CA GLY A 118 5.38 11.96 -54.59
C GLY A 118 5.60 11.24 -55.92
N TRP A 119 6.08 10.00 -55.86
CA TRP A 119 6.31 9.19 -57.06
C TRP A 119 5.71 7.79 -56.92
N LYS A 120 5.30 7.21 -58.06
CA LYS A 120 4.75 5.85 -58.13
C LYS A 120 5.36 5.11 -59.32
N ILE A 121 5.89 3.92 -59.05
CA ILE A 121 6.42 2.98 -60.04
C ILE A 121 5.55 1.74 -60.00
N CYS A 122 4.83 1.45 -61.09
CA CYS A 122 4.07 0.22 -61.22
C CYS A 122 4.68 -0.70 -62.28
N LEU A 123 4.85 -1.96 -61.89
CA LEU A 123 5.21 -3.07 -62.76
C LEU A 123 3.92 -3.77 -63.18
N ASP A 124 3.59 -3.69 -64.47
CA ASP A 124 2.49 -4.45 -65.05
C ASP A 124 3.06 -5.56 -65.94
N VAL A 125 2.80 -6.80 -65.56
CA VAL A 125 3.36 -7.96 -66.25
C VAL A 125 2.25 -8.64 -67.04
N ASN A 126 2.21 -8.36 -68.35
CA ASN A 126 1.25 -8.98 -69.24
C ASN A 126 1.51 -10.51 -69.34
N SER A 127 0.64 -11.31 -68.72
CA SER A 127 0.79 -12.76 -68.48
C SER A 127 0.88 -13.64 -69.74
N ASN A 128 0.70 -13.09 -70.95
CA ASN A 128 0.54 -13.87 -72.17
C ASN A 128 1.86 -14.30 -72.84
N THR A 129 3.02 -13.91 -72.30
CA THR A 129 4.34 -14.22 -72.90
C THR A 129 5.35 -14.90 -71.96
N LEU A 130 4.98 -15.20 -70.72
CA LEU A 130 5.89 -15.78 -69.72
C LEU A 130 5.74 -17.30 -69.63
N SER A 131 6.42 -18.06 -70.50
CA SER A 131 6.59 -19.51 -70.29
C SER A 131 8.02 -19.82 -69.85
N GLY A 132 8.21 -20.31 -68.62
CA GLY A 132 9.50 -20.85 -68.16
C GLY A 132 10.35 -19.94 -67.27
N ILE A 133 9.76 -18.87 -66.70
CA ILE A 133 10.40 -18.05 -65.65
C ILE A 133 9.53 -18.16 -64.39
N ASN A 134 10.09 -18.65 -63.28
CA ASN A 134 9.31 -19.08 -62.11
C ASN A 134 9.59 -18.28 -60.82
N ASN A 135 10.55 -17.36 -60.80
CA ASN A 135 10.86 -16.53 -59.64
C ASN A 135 11.60 -15.25 -60.07
N TRP A 136 11.25 -14.10 -59.50
CA TRP A 136 11.98 -12.82 -59.67
C TRP A 136 12.16 -12.13 -58.32
N GLU A 137 13.30 -11.47 -58.17
CA GLU A 137 13.73 -10.78 -56.96
C GLU A 137 14.26 -9.40 -57.35
N TYR A 138 13.74 -8.34 -56.72
CA TYR A 138 14.28 -6.99 -56.83
C TYR A 138 15.19 -6.72 -55.64
N PHE A 139 16.45 -6.37 -55.93
CA PHE A 139 17.43 -6.00 -54.93
C PHE A 139 17.48 -4.49 -54.80
N LYS A 140 17.05 -3.98 -53.65
CA LYS A 140 17.30 -2.58 -53.29
C LYS A 140 18.80 -2.38 -53.02
N ALA A 141 19.29 -1.16 -53.19
CA ALA A 141 20.70 -0.81 -52.93
C ALA A 141 21.10 -0.94 -51.45
N ASP A 142 20.13 -1.00 -50.52
CA ASP A 142 20.31 -1.23 -49.07
C ASP A 142 20.37 -2.72 -48.68
N GLY A 143 20.17 -3.64 -49.63
CA GLY A 143 20.27 -5.08 -49.43
C GLY A 143 18.94 -5.81 -49.15
N ASP A 144 17.81 -5.10 -49.10
CA ASP A 144 16.49 -5.72 -48.99
C ASP A 144 16.05 -6.37 -50.30
N ASN A 145 15.38 -7.52 -50.19
CA ASN A 145 14.87 -8.28 -51.33
C ASN A 145 13.34 -8.28 -51.36
N VAL A 146 12.76 -7.84 -52.48
CA VAL A 146 11.32 -7.87 -52.71
C VAL A 146 10.99 -8.96 -53.72
N THR A 147 10.25 -9.99 -53.30
CA THR A 147 9.72 -11.04 -54.18
C THR A 147 8.56 -10.47 -55.01
N LEU A 148 8.65 -10.55 -56.33
CA LEU A 148 7.63 -10.02 -57.24
C LEU A 148 6.60 -11.12 -57.58
N ASP A 149 5.32 -10.88 -57.25
CA ASP A 149 4.20 -11.78 -57.58
C ASP A 149 3.59 -11.41 -58.95
N PHE A 150 3.66 -12.33 -59.91
CA PHE A 150 3.20 -12.16 -61.29
C PHE A 150 1.68 -12.28 -61.46
N ALA A 151 0.94 -12.65 -60.43
CA ALA A 151 -0.52 -12.72 -60.49
C ALA A 151 -1.20 -11.34 -60.33
N ASN A 152 -0.49 -10.34 -59.80
CA ASN A 152 -1.03 -9.04 -59.45
C ASN A 152 -0.08 -7.90 -59.86
N GLN A 153 -0.61 -6.73 -60.18
CA GLN A 153 0.21 -5.53 -60.42
C GLN A 153 0.96 -5.16 -59.13
N VAL A 154 2.29 -5.02 -59.22
CA VAL A 154 3.13 -4.59 -58.08
C VAL A 154 3.49 -3.12 -58.28
N CYS A 155 3.11 -2.26 -57.33
CA CYS A 155 3.47 -0.85 -57.35
C CYS A 155 4.27 -0.46 -56.12
N LEU A 156 5.37 0.27 -56.33
CA LEU A 156 6.11 1.01 -55.31
C LEU A 156 5.62 2.45 -55.33
N GLN A 157 5.24 3.00 -54.18
CA GLN A 157 4.74 4.38 -54.06
C GLN A 157 5.43 5.08 -52.90
N TYR A 158 5.94 6.29 -53.16
CA TYR A 158 6.39 7.24 -52.16
C TYR A 158 5.46 8.44 -52.17
N THR A 159 4.90 8.79 -51.01
CA THR A 159 4.10 10.00 -50.82
C THR A 159 4.82 10.86 -49.78
N PRO A 160 5.36 12.04 -50.13
CA PRO A 160 5.91 12.95 -49.14
C PRO A 160 4.79 13.41 -48.20
N PRO A 161 5.02 13.50 -46.88
CA PRO A 161 4.06 14.13 -45.99
C PRO A 161 3.86 15.60 -46.40
N PRO A 162 2.64 16.15 -46.32
CA PRO A 162 2.41 17.57 -46.58
C PRO A 162 3.21 18.45 -45.61
N ALA A 163 3.50 19.69 -46.01
CA ALA A 163 4.22 20.66 -45.18
C ALA A 163 3.49 20.90 -43.84
N GLY A 164 4.19 20.66 -42.73
CA GLY A 164 3.65 20.66 -41.37
C GLY A 164 3.26 19.25 -40.93
N TYR A 165 4.11 18.63 -40.11
CA TYR A 165 3.82 17.35 -39.47
C TYR A 165 3.45 17.62 -38.01
N ASP A 166 2.28 17.14 -37.60
CA ASP A 166 1.79 17.16 -36.23
C ASP A 166 2.34 15.92 -35.51
N ILE A 167 3.09 16.15 -34.44
CA ILE A 167 3.65 15.13 -33.55
C ILE A 167 2.87 15.19 -32.25
N PHE A 168 2.30 14.08 -31.83
CA PHE A 168 1.53 14.01 -30.59
C PHE A 168 2.42 13.45 -29.47
N SER A 169 2.43 14.12 -28.33
CA SER A 169 3.01 13.65 -27.07
C SER A 169 2.00 13.87 -25.95
N ASN A 170 2.29 13.35 -24.77
CA ASN A 170 1.76 13.92 -23.54
C ASN A 170 2.86 14.73 -22.87
N GLU A 171 2.50 15.65 -21.97
CA GLU A 171 3.49 16.32 -21.13
C GLU A 171 4.24 15.31 -20.25
N GLY A 172 5.48 15.63 -19.90
CA GLY A 172 6.36 14.71 -19.16
C GLY A 172 6.88 13.49 -19.95
N ASP A 173 6.22 13.11 -21.05
CA ASP A 173 6.67 12.04 -21.95
C ASP A 173 7.82 12.52 -22.86
N ILE A 174 8.67 11.57 -23.27
CA ILE A 174 9.76 11.83 -24.22
C ILE A 174 9.20 11.91 -25.65
N LEU A 175 9.33 13.08 -26.27
CA LEU A 175 9.07 13.30 -27.68
C LEU A 175 10.37 13.16 -28.50
N THR A 176 10.41 12.20 -29.42
CA THR A 176 11.55 12.02 -30.34
C THR A 176 11.27 12.60 -31.72
N VAL A 177 12.14 13.49 -32.18
CA VAL A 177 12.10 14.11 -33.52
C VAL A 177 13.33 13.72 -34.32
N CYS A 178 13.12 13.18 -35.53
CA CYS A 178 14.19 12.79 -36.43
C CYS A 178 14.32 13.74 -37.62
N ALA A 179 15.54 14.19 -37.91
CA ALA A 179 15.86 15.03 -39.06
C ALA A 179 16.79 14.31 -40.04
N TYR A 180 16.52 14.48 -41.34
CA TYR A 180 17.40 14.08 -42.43
C TYR A 180 17.83 15.32 -43.20
N ILE A 181 19.14 15.50 -43.40
CA ILE A 181 19.68 16.68 -44.07
C ILE A 181 20.51 16.24 -45.27
N GLY A 182 19.95 16.47 -46.46
CA GLY A 182 20.59 16.22 -47.74
C GLY A 182 21.67 17.25 -48.05
N ASN A 183 22.64 16.88 -48.88
CA ASN A 183 23.73 17.76 -49.29
C ASN A 183 23.96 17.69 -50.78
N ASP A 184 23.62 18.77 -51.49
CA ASP A 184 23.78 18.88 -52.94
C ASP A 184 25.22 19.19 -53.38
N ALA A 185 26.17 19.40 -52.45
CA ALA A 185 27.49 19.96 -52.77
C ALA A 185 28.70 19.34 -52.05
N GLY A 186 28.56 18.20 -51.35
CA GLY A 186 29.71 17.47 -50.78
C GLY A 186 30.40 18.12 -49.56
N ASN A 187 29.75 19.07 -48.88
CA ASN A 187 30.22 19.60 -47.60
C ASN A 187 30.15 18.59 -46.43
N SER A 188 31.21 18.50 -45.64
CA SER A 188 31.34 17.58 -44.51
C SER A 188 30.85 18.22 -43.21
N ALA A 189 29.63 17.88 -42.79
CA ALA A 189 29.00 18.30 -41.53
C ALA A 189 28.71 19.81 -41.37
N GLY A 190 27.59 20.12 -40.72
CA GLY A 190 27.16 21.50 -40.42
C GLY A 190 26.49 21.58 -39.05
N GLU A 191 26.35 22.79 -38.52
CA GLU A 191 25.57 23.04 -37.31
C GLU A 191 24.11 23.36 -37.65
N ILE A 192 23.21 22.77 -36.88
CA ILE A 192 21.78 23.10 -36.84
C ILE A 192 21.41 23.62 -35.46
N LEU A 193 20.44 24.51 -35.43
CA LEU A 193 19.73 24.92 -34.23
C LEU A 193 18.33 24.31 -34.29
N LEU A 194 18.01 23.49 -33.31
CA LEU A 194 16.68 22.95 -33.07
C LEU A 194 16.03 23.77 -31.95
N ASP A 195 14.97 24.49 -32.27
CA ASP A 195 14.15 25.25 -31.33
C ASP A 195 12.87 24.44 -31.10
N TRP A 196 12.58 24.09 -29.86
CA TRP A 196 11.45 23.24 -29.49
C TRP A 196 10.15 24.04 -29.34
N GLY A 197 10.19 25.37 -29.40
CA GLY A 197 9.02 26.23 -29.32
C GLY A 197 8.54 26.54 -27.89
N ASP A 198 9.15 25.94 -26.87
CA ASP A 198 8.90 26.14 -25.43
C ASP A 198 9.92 27.09 -24.78
N SER A 199 10.60 27.92 -25.58
CA SER A 199 11.76 28.74 -25.20
C SER A 199 13.05 27.95 -24.93
N SER A 200 13.07 26.64 -25.15
CA SER A 200 14.29 25.84 -25.17
C SER A 200 14.82 25.66 -26.61
N SER A 201 16.14 25.65 -26.75
CA SER A 201 16.78 25.39 -28.05
C SER A 201 18.15 24.76 -27.87
N GLU A 202 18.53 23.92 -28.83
CA GLU A 202 19.78 23.16 -28.80
C GLU A 202 20.53 23.24 -30.12
N THR A 203 21.85 23.35 -30.04
CA THR A 203 22.72 23.33 -31.23
C THR A 203 23.34 21.94 -31.39
N HIS A 204 23.17 21.36 -32.57
CA HIS A 204 23.67 20.02 -32.90
C HIS A 204 24.56 20.03 -34.13
N THR A 205 25.64 19.22 -34.11
CA THR A 205 26.46 18.97 -35.29
C THR A 205 25.93 17.74 -36.02
N ILE A 206 25.52 17.91 -37.28
CA ILE A 206 24.93 16.84 -38.10
C ILE A 206 25.92 16.32 -39.14
N THR A 207 25.77 15.04 -39.49
CA THR A 207 26.44 14.45 -40.67
C THR A 207 25.46 14.42 -41.84
N ALA A 208 25.87 14.93 -42.99
CA ALA A 208 25.02 14.95 -44.18
C ALA A 208 24.62 13.53 -44.62
N ASN A 209 23.41 13.41 -45.16
CA ASN A 209 22.82 12.16 -45.66
C ASN A 209 22.65 11.07 -44.58
N VAL A 210 22.52 11.45 -43.31
CA VAL A 210 22.24 10.56 -42.17
C VAL A 210 20.97 11.05 -41.48
N VAL A 211 20.11 10.11 -41.06
CA VAL A 211 18.97 10.40 -40.18
C VAL A 211 19.47 10.45 -38.73
N THR A 212 19.22 11.56 -38.04
CA THR A 212 19.55 11.73 -36.62
C THR A 212 18.29 12.08 -35.85
N CYS A 213 18.10 11.51 -34.66
CA CYS A 213 16.95 11.75 -33.81
C CYS A 213 17.35 12.45 -32.51
N TYR A 214 16.45 13.29 -32.00
CA TYR A 214 16.61 14.12 -30.81
C TYR A 214 15.40 13.95 -29.91
N ASP A 215 15.63 13.86 -28.61
CA ASP A 215 14.60 13.66 -27.60
C ASP A 215 14.37 14.96 -26.83
N HIS A 216 13.11 15.26 -26.52
CA HIS A 216 12.71 16.40 -25.69
C HIS A 216 11.56 16.02 -24.77
N ILE A 217 11.41 16.73 -23.65
CA ILE A 217 10.28 16.57 -22.73
C ILE A 217 9.66 17.96 -22.57
N TYR A 218 8.40 18.09 -22.99
CA TYR A 218 7.61 19.29 -22.70
C TYR A 218 7.10 19.20 -21.26
N ALA A 219 7.32 20.27 -20.50
CA ALA A 219 6.93 20.36 -19.10
C ALA A 219 5.50 20.88 -18.90
N GLU A 220 4.81 21.25 -19.97
CA GLU A 220 3.46 21.81 -19.95
C GLU A 220 2.76 21.36 -21.24
N ASP A 221 1.45 21.21 -21.22
CA ASP A 221 0.64 20.90 -22.40
C ASP A 221 0.60 22.06 -23.43
N GLY A 222 0.04 21.76 -24.60
CA GLY A 222 -0.23 22.77 -25.63
C GLY A 222 0.43 22.53 -26.99
N ASP A 223 0.29 23.55 -27.85
CA ASP A 223 0.72 23.50 -29.25
C ASP A 223 2.05 24.23 -29.43
N TYR A 224 3.12 23.46 -29.63
CA TYR A 224 4.48 23.96 -29.80
C TYR A 224 4.91 23.90 -31.26
N LEU A 225 5.60 24.96 -31.72
CA LEU A 225 6.16 24.99 -33.07
C LEU A 225 7.65 24.68 -33.01
N ILE A 226 8.01 23.44 -33.34
CA ILE A 226 9.40 23.01 -33.47
C ILE A 226 9.95 23.59 -34.78
N SER A 227 11.09 24.27 -34.70
CA SER A 227 11.75 24.84 -35.88
C SER A 227 13.21 24.43 -35.96
N LEU A 228 13.62 24.07 -37.17
CA LEU A 228 15.01 23.77 -37.50
C LEU A 228 15.59 24.91 -38.33
N SER A 229 16.74 25.44 -37.91
CA SER A 229 17.49 26.44 -38.65
C SER A 229 18.97 26.10 -38.71
N SER A 230 19.72 26.69 -39.63
CA SER A 230 21.19 26.60 -39.63
C SER A 230 21.80 28.01 -39.64
N PRO A 231 22.76 28.29 -38.74
CA PRO A 231 23.42 29.59 -38.68
C PRO A 231 24.38 29.83 -39.86
N GLU A 232 24.89 28.77 -40.48
CA GLU A 232 25.88 28.86 -41.56
C GLU A 232 25.27 28.87 -42.95
N TYR A 233 24.13 28.19 -43.15
CA TYR A 233 23.52 28.02 -44.48
C TYR A 233 22.00 28.18 -44.44
N PRO A 234 21.39 28.92 -45.38
CA PRO A 234 19.94 28.98 -45.50
C PRO A 234 19.41 27.61 -45.95
N LEU A 235 18.54 27.01 -45.15
CA LEU A 235 17.84 25.77 -45.51
C LEU A 235 16.81 26.09 -46.60
N SER A 236 16.77 25.28 -47.67
CA SER A 236 15.77 25.40 -48.73
C SER A 236 14.44 24.79 -48.27
N GLY A 237 13.60 25.59 -47.63
CA GLY A 237 12.28 25.18 -47.13
C GLY A 237 12.03 25.60 -45.68
N SER A 238 10.77 25.70 -45.27
CA SER A 238 10.41 25.82 -43.84
C SER A 238 10.43 24.42 -43.23
N VAL A 239 11.40 24.12 -42.37
CA VAL A 239 11.47 22.83 -41.65
C VAL A 239 10.88 23.05 -40.26
N THR A 240 9.55 23.06 -40.22
CA THR A 240 8.78 23.23 -38.97
C THR A 240 7.88 22.02 -38.77
N ALA A 241 7.74 21.59 -37.52
CA ALA A 241 6.79 20.57 -37.08
C ALA A 241 5.97 21.11 -35.91
N ASN A 242 4.70 20.74 -35.80
CA ASN A 242 3.92 21.07 -34.62
C ASN A 242 4.04 19.91 -33.63
N ALA A 243 4.33 20.20 -32.38
CA ALA A 243 4.18 19.27 -31.26
C ALA A 243 2.87 19.61 -30.56
N LEU A 244 1.89 18.70 -30.61
CA LEU A 244 0.67 18.79 -29.82
C LEU A 244 0.86 17.93 -28.57
N VAL A 245 1.05 18.59 -27.44
CA VAL A 245 1.30 17.95 -26.15
C VAL A 245 -0.01 17.94 -25.39
N ASN A 246 -0.54 16.75 -25.10
CA ASN A 246 -1.78 16.62 -24.31
C ASN A 246 -1.46 16.68 -22.82
N ASN A 247 -2.39 17.27 -22.06
CA ASN A 247 -2.42 17.24 -20.61
C ASN A 247 -2.45 15.80 -20.06
N VAL A 248 -1.77 15.55 -18.94
CA VAL A 248 -1.79 14.27 -18.23
C VAL A 248 -2.44 14.47 -16.87
N ASP A 249 -3.63 13.89 -16.69
CA ASP A 249 -4.35 13.99 -15.41
C ASP A 249 -3.45 13.68 -14.17
N PRO A 250 -3.60 14.44 -13.08
CA PRO A 250 -2.77 14.27 -11.89
C PRO A 250 -2.93 12.89 -11.24
N VAL A 251 -1.82 12.31 -10.79
CA VAL A 251 -1.81 11.01 -10.12
C VAL A 251 -1.97 11.20 -8.62
N VAL A 252 -3.05 10.65 -8.06
CA VAL A 252 -3.35 10.68 -6.63
C VAL A 252 -3.15 9.30 -6.01
N THR A 253 -2.47 9.26 -4.86
CA THR A 253 -2.30 8.04 -4.05
C THR A 253 -2.62 8.31 -2.58
N SER A 254 -3.14 7.28 -1.92
CA SER A 254 -3.41 7.28 -0.48
C SER A 254 -3.17 5.88 0.09
N GLU A 255 -2.92 5.81 1.40
CA GLU A 255 -2.95 4.53 2.12
C GLU A 255 -4.38 4.19 2.54
N VAL A 256 -4.64 2.91 2.83
CA VAL A 256 -5.88 2.49 3.49
C VAL A 256 -5.87 3.03 4.91
N ILE A 257 -7.00 3.57 5.34
CA ILE A 257 -7.13 4.15 6.67
C ILE A 257 -7.73 3.10 7.60
N GLU A 258 -6.96 2.69 8.60
CA GLU A 258 -7.44 1.84 9.70
C GLU A 258 -7.62 2.69 10.97
N GLY A 259 -8.71 2.48 11.70
CA GLY A 259 -8.99 3.21 12.94
C GLY A 259 -10.08 2.58 13.79
N GLY A 260 -10.18 3.01 15.04
CA GLY A 260 -11.35 2.74 15.87
C GLY A 260 -12.31 3.93 15.82
N GLU A 261 -13.60 3.65 15.93
CA GLU A 261 -14.62 4.69 16.00
C GLU A 261 -14.36 5.70 17.12
N GLY A 262 -14.67 6.97 16.87
CA GLY A 262 -14.40 8.09 17.78
C GLY A 262 -12.92 8.46 17.96
N SER A 263 -11.98 7.75 17.32
CA SER A 263 -10.55 8.06 17.40
C SER A 263 -10.11 9.02 16.29
N PRO A 264 -9.14 9.93 16.55
CA PRO A 264 -8.56 10.76 15.51
C PRO A 264 -7.77 9.89 14.53
N VAL A 265 -7.98 10.11 13.24
CA VAL A 265 -7.25 9.42 12.18
C VAL A 265 -6.49 10.44 11.33
N THR A 266 -5.34 10.04 10.80
CA THR A 266 -4.54 10.91 9.92
C THR A 266 -4.44 10.27 8.55
N LEU A 267 -4.99 10.97 7.57
CA LEU A 267 -4.86 10.63 6.17
C LEU A 267 -3.65 11.35 5.59
N VAL A 268 -2.85 10.65 4.80
CA VAL A 268 -1.81 11.26 3.97
C VAL A 268 -2.18 11.01 2.51
N VAL A 269 -2.31 12.10 1.75
CA VAL A 269 -2.61 12.06 0.31
C VAL A 269 -1.40 12.58 -0.41
N GLN A 270 -0.91 11.82 -1.38
CA GLN A 270 0.13 12.28 -2.28
C GLN A 270 -0.48 12.50 -3.65
N ALA A 271 -0.44 13.74 -4.11
CA ALA A 271 -0.78 14.11 -5.47
C ALA A 271 0.50 14.55 -6.19
N GLN A 272 0.66 14.08 -7.42
CA GLN A 272 1.74 14.48 -8.30
C GLN A 272 1.17 14.71 -9.70
N ASP A 273 1.57 15.82 -10.28
CA ASP A 273 1.27 16.16 -11.67
C ASP A 273 2.53 16.07 -12.54
N GLN A 274 2.36 15.94 -13.86
CA GLN A 274 3.45 15.85 -14.82
C GLN A 274 3.81 17.19 -15.51
N GLY A 275 3.85 18.30 -14.77
CA GLY A 275 4.44 19.56 -15.22
C GLY A 275 5.30 20.25 -14.15
N ALA A 276 6.06 21.28 -14.55
CA ALA A 276 7.02 21.93 -13.65
C ALA A 276 6.41 23.08 -12.82
N ASN A 277 5.16 23.49 -13.08
CA ASN A 277 4.54 24.65 -12.44
C ASN A 277 3.10 24.45 -11.97
N ASP A 278 2.57 23.23 -12.04
CA ASP A 278 1.13 23.02 -11.86
C ASP A 278 0.72 23.26 -10.41
N LEU A 279 -0.24 24.16 -10.27
CA LEU A 279 -0.76 24.60 -8.99
C LEU A 279 -1.96 23.72 -8.62
N LEU A 280 -1.69 22.58 -7.98
CA LEU A 280 -2.75 21.64 -7.62
C LEU A 280 -3.72 22.20 -6.57
N ASP A 281 -5.00 22.26 -6.92
CA ASP A 281 -6.11 22.54 -6.01
C ASP A 281 -6.68 21.22 -5.45
N ILE A 282 -6.64 21.09 -4.12
CA ILE A 282 -7.09 19.87 -3.44
C ILE A 282 -8.35 20.15 -2.62
N TYR A 283 -9.42 19.42 -2.95
CA TYR A 283 -10.71 19.44 -2.29
C TYR A 283 -10.95 18.13 -1.54
N TRP A 284 -11.27 18.24 -0.25
CA TRP A 284 -11.57 17.10 0.61
C TRP A 284 -13.06 16.92 0.86
N TYR A 285 -13.52 15.67 0.72
CA TYR A 285 -14.86 15.21 1.03
C TYR A 285 -14.79 14.12 2.08
N GLN A 286 -15.27 14.46 3.27
CA GLN A 286 -15.29 13.56 4.42
C GLN A 286 -16.21 12.35 4.24
N TYR A 287 -17.27 12.51 3.44
CA TYR A 287 -18.27 11.49 3.18
C TYR A 287 -18.48 11.38 1.67
N TYR A 288 -18.26 10.20 1.12
CA TYR A 288 -18.53 9.89 -0.28
C TYR A 288 -19.65 8.86 -0.38
N ASP A 289 -20.82 9.29 -0.83
CA ASP A 289 -21.94 8.41 -1.17
C ASP A 289 -21.84 7.98 -2.64
N PRO A 290 -21.58 6.69 -2.95
CA PRO A 290 -21.49 6.22 -4.33
C PRO A 290 -22.79 6.38 -5.13
N SER A 291 -23.93 6.57 -4.47
CA SER A 291 -25.22 6.81 -5.12
C SER A 291 -25.42 8.27 -5.58
N HIS A 292 -24.57 9.17 -5.08
CA HIS A 292 -24.49 10.58 -5.48
C HIS A 292 -23.05 10.91 -5.89
N PRO A 293 -22.60 10.47 -7.09
CA PRO A 293 -21.24 10.69 -7.53
C PRO A 293 -20.92 12.18 -7.62
N ILE A 294 -19.75 12.55 -7.11
CA ILE A 294 -19.18 13.89 -7.25
C ILE A 294 -18.75 14.03 -8.70
N ASP A 295 -19.19 15.10 -9.35
CA ASP A 295 -18.71 15.50 -10.67
C ASP A 295 -17.45 16.36 -10.47
N PRO A 296 -16.25 15.85 -10.83
CA PRO A 296 -14.99 16.53 -10.55
C PRO A 296 -14.84 17.83 -11.35
N ASP A 297 -15.53 17.96 -12.50
CA ASP A 297 -15.44 19.13 -13.39
C ASP A 297 -16.39 20.28 -12.99
N ASN A 298 -17.20 20.09 -11.95
CA ASN A 298 -18.13 21.09 -11.43
C ASN A 298 -17.60 21.72 -10.14
N ALA A 299 -17.95 23.00 -9.93
CA ALA A 299 -17.57 23.71 -8.72
C ALA A 299 -17.90 22.87 -7.46
N PRO A 300 -16.94 22.72 -6.51
CA PRO A 300 -17.12 21.90 -5.33
C PRO A 300 -18.42 22.31 -4.60
N PRO A 301 -19.24 21.35 -4.16
CA PRO A 301 -20.36 21.66 -3.28
C PRO A 301 -19.86 22.32 -1.99
N ALA A 302 -20.74 23.08 -1.33
CA ALA A 302 -20.38 24.01 -0.25
C ALA A 302 -19.78 23.35 1.01
N ASP A 303 -19.80 22.02 1.09
CA ASP A 303 -19.26 21.18 2.17
C ASP A 303 -17.82 20.70 1.93
N ALA A 304 -17.27 20.89 0.74
CA ALA A 304 -15.87 20.58 0.44
C ALA A 304 -14.91 21.50 1.21
N GLN A 305 -13.91 20.93 1.88
CA GLN A 305 -12.85 21.71 2.51
C GLN A 305 -11.70 21.90 1.51
N ALA A 306 -11.41 23.15 1.15
CA ALA A 306 -10.25 23.49 0.34
C ALA A 306 -8.98 23.43 1.20
N LEU A 307 -8.02 22.59 0.80
CA LEU A 307 -6.78 22.35 1.55
C LEU A 307 -5.60 23.21 1.08
N GLY A 308 -5.78 23.95 -0.02
CA GLY A 308 -4.84 24.93 -0.54
C GLY A 308 -3.95 24.39 -1.65
N VAL A 309 -3.28 25.34 -2.32
CA VAL A 309 -2.50 25.15 -3.54
C VAL A 309 -1.06 24.79 -3.20
N SER A 310 -0.61 23.57 -3.51
CA SER A 310 0.82 23.25 -3.43
C SER A 310 1.17 21.95 -4.14
N GLY A 311 2.17 21.99 -5.02
CA GLY A 311 2.82 20.79 -5.53
C GLY A 311 3.47 19.99 -4.39
N GLY A 312 3.12 18.70 -4.28
CA GLY A 312 3.74 17.73 -3.37
C GLY A 312 2.78 17.03 -2.38
N ALA A 313 3.33 16.10 -1.59
CA ALA A 313 2.59 15.30 -0.61
C ALA A 313 1.92 16.14 0.49
N GLN A 314 0.62 15.90 0.73
CA GLN A 314 -0.18 16.56 1.77
C GLN A 314 -0.57 15.60 2.89
N SER A 315 -0.69 16.12 4.11
CA SER A 315 -1.17 15.37 5.26
C SER A 315 -2.42 16.03 5.83
N ILE A 316 -3.50 15.28 5.94
CA ILE A 316 -4.83 15.71 6.38
C ILE A 316 -5.18 14.94 7.66
N GLY A 317 -5.20 15.62 8.80
CA GLY A 317 -5.68 15.04 10.05
C GLY A 317 -7.18 15.30 10.23
N PHE A 318 -7.98 14.27 10.43
CA PHE A 318 -9.39 14.42 10.79
C PHE A 318 -9.80 13.42 11.87
N THR A 319 -10.70 13.83 12.76
CA THR A 319 -11.39 12.86 13.63
C THR A 319 -12.66 12.49 12.92
N TYR A 320 -12.91 11.20 12.69
CA TYR A 320 -14.16 10.77 12.07
C TYR A 320 -15.28 10.99 13.10
N PRO A 321 -16.21 11.93 12.87
CA PRO A 321 -17.40 12.08 13.67
C PRO A 321 -18.45 11.12 13.10
N ASP A 322 -18.80 10.15 13.94
CA ASP A 322 -20.17 9.85 14.37
C ASP A 322 -21.27 9.70 13.30
N ASP A 323 -21.75 8.46 13.17
CA ASP A 323 -23.11 8.03 12.79
C ASP A 323 -23.78 8.67 11.56
N ILE A 324 -23.15 8.54 10.38
CA ILE A 324 -23.82 8.80 9.08
C ILE A 324 -24.14 7.51 8.31
N PHE A 325 -23.99 6.32 8.91
CA PHE A 325 -24.30 5.08 8.18
C PHE A 325 -25.21 4.11 8.94
N PRO A 326 -26.50 4.46 9.12
CA PRO A 326 -27.50 3.45 9.39
C PRO A 326 -27.54 2.46 8.21
N GLY A 327 -26.90 1.30 8.37
CA GLY A 327 -26.95 0.19 7.42
C GLY A 327 -25.66 -0.19 6.69
N GLY A 328 -24.47 0.13 7.22
CA GLY A 328 -23.21 -0.49 6.75
C GLY A 328 -22.85 -0.17 5.29
N ILE A 329 -23.24 0.99 4.79
CA ILE A 329 -22.71 1.52 3.52
C ILE A 329 -21.26 1.95 3.75
N ALA A 330 -20.38 1.48 2.87
CA ALA A 330 -18.93 1.62 2.99
C ALA A 330 -18.52 3.05 3.36
N GLN A 331 -17.73 3.16 4.43
CA GLN A 331 -17.12 4.38 4.89
C GLN A 331 -16.08 4.82 3.86
N LYS A 332 -16.50 5.61 2.88
CA LYS A 332 -15.59 6.13 1.85
C LYS A 332 -15.43 7.62 2.04
N ALA A 333 -14.21 8.08 1.90
CA ALA A 333 -13.90 9.49 1.71
C ALA A 333 -13.48 9.73 0.26
N ALA A 334 -13.45 10.99 -0.16
CA ALA A 334 -12.95 11.34 -1.48
C ALA A 334 -12.08 12.59 -1.43
N VAL A 335 -11.10 12.62 -2.34
CA VAL A 335 -10.29 13.79 -2.63
C VAL A 335 -10.45 14.09 -4.10
N VAL A 336 -10.74 15.34 -4.43
CA VAL A 336 -10.65 15.84 -5.80
C VAL A 336 -9.39 16.68 -5.90
N VAL A 337 -8.55 16.35 -6.88
CA VAL A 337 -7.32 17.09 -7.19
C VAL A 337 -7.47 17.66 -8.58
N CYS A 338 -7.37 18.97 -8.72
CA CYS A 338 -7.44 19.67 -10.00
C CYS A 338 -6.09 20.31 -10.34
N ASP A 339 -5.72 20.27 -11.61
CA ASP A 339 -4.65 21.11 -12.18
C ASP A 339 -5.15 22.54 -12.45
N ASP A 340 -4.27 23.43 -12.92
CA ASP A 340 -4.60 24.84 -13.21
C ASP A 340 -5.41 25.05 -14.50
N GLU A 341 -5.65 23.98 -15.25
CA GLU A 341 -6.42 23.90 -16.48
C GLU A 341 -7.85 23.38 -16.24
N ASP A 342 -8.25 23.23 -14.97
CA ASP A 342 -9.55 22.72 -14.50
C ASP A 342 -9.80 21.22 -14.85
N PHE A 343 -8.76 20.42 -15.12
CA PHE A 343 -8.89 18.96 -15.18
C PHE A 343 -8.74 18.35 -13.78
N CYS A 344 -9.75 17.59 -13.37
CA CYS A 344 -9.86 17.13 -11.99
C CYS A 344 -9.96 15.60 -11.89
N VAL A 345 -9.18 15.02 -10.98
CA VAL A 345 -9.22 13.59 -10.65
C VAL A 345 -9.92 13.36 -9.32
N LEU A 346 -10.94 12.49 -9.32
CA LEU A 346 -11.59 11.98 -8.12
C LEU A 346 -10.88 10.72 -7.61
N HIS A 347 -10.25 10.82 -6.44
CA HIS A 347 -9.65 9.71 -5.72
C HIS A 347 -10.52 9.28 -4.55
N VAL A 348 -11.05 8.06 -4.59
CA VAL A 348 -11.90 7.50 -3.53
C VAL A 348 -11.05 6.68 -2.57
N ILE A 349 -11.22 6.94 -1.28
CA ILE A 349 -10.44 6.35 -0.19
C ILE A 349 -11.37 5.43 0.59
N GLU A 350 -11.00 4.15 0.69
CA GLU A 350 -11.68 3.18 1.55
C GLU A 350 -11.23 3.38 3.01
N LEU A 351 -12.20 3.48 3.92
CA LEU A 351 -11.96 3.56 5.35
C LEU A 351 -12.33 2.22 5.99
N ASP A 352 -11.42 1.67 6.80
CA ASP A 352 -11.61 0.49 7.62
C ASP A 352 -11.66 0.92 9.10
N ILE A 353 -12.79 1.50 9.50
CA ILE A 353 -13.01 1.93 10.89
C ILE A 353 -13.81 0.86 11.61
N ALA A 354 -13.19 0.29 12.63
CA ALA A 354 -13.84 -0.67 13.52
C ALA A 354 -14.73 0.07 14.52
N ASP A 355 -15.97 -0.38 14.61
CA ASP A 355 -16.92 -0.02 15.67
C ASP A 355 -16.44 -0.57 17.03
N VAL A 356 -16.63 0.19 18.11
CA VAL A 356 -16.11 -0.11 19.44
C VAL A 356 -17.10 0.19 20.58
N LEU A 357 -17.83 -0.85 21.01
CA LEU A 357 -18.56 -0.85 22.27
C LEU A 357 -17.64 -1.03 23.50
N ASN A 358 -17.77 -0.15 24.50
CA ASN A 358 -16.99 -0.18 25.75
C ASN A 358 -17.85 -0.19 27.01
N PHE A 359 -17.30 -0.69 28.13
CA PHE A 359 -17.90 -0.54 29.47
C PHE A 359 -17.40 0.74 30.16
N THR A 360 -18.32 1.51 30.74
CA THR A 360 -18.00 2.70 31.55
C THR A 360 -18.16 2.47 33.06
N SER A 361 -18.66 1.30 33.44
CA SER A 361 -19.01 0.95 34.81
C SER A 361 -18.19 -0.23 35.33
N THR A 362 -17.99 -0.28 36.65
CA THR A 362 -17.23 -1.35 37.32
C THR A 362 -18.14 -2.05 38.33
N PRO A 363 -18.26 -3.39 38.29
CA PRO A 363 -19.09 -4.14 39.23
C PRO A 363 -18.51 -4.15 40.65
N GLY A 364 -19.39 -4.15 41.65
CA GLY A 364 -18.99 -4.43 43.03
C GLY A 364 -18.53 -5.89 43.18
N THR A 365 -17.53 -6.14 44.02
CA THR A 365 -16.92 -7.48 44.18
C THR A 365 -17.28 -8.15 45.50
N SER A 366 -18.25 -7.63 46.26
CA SER A 366 -18.71 -8.20 47.52
C SER A 366 -20.22 -8.41 47.51
N ALA A 367 -20.66 -9.53 48.09
CA ALA A 367 -22.06 -9.83 48.35
C ALA A 367 -22.19 -10.47 49.73
N ILE A 368 -23.38 -10.38 50.31
CA ILE A 368 -23.74 -11.07 51.55
C ILE A 368 -24.77 -12.13 51.17
N ALA A 369 -24.64 -13.34 51.68
CA ALA A 369 -25.62 -14.38 51.44
C ALA A 369 -27.03 -13.95 51.86
N ASN A 370 -28.05 -14.47 51.17
CA ASN A 370 -29.45 -14.09 51.33
C ASN A 370 -29.79 -12.60 51.07
N GLN A 371 -28.80 -11.76 50.77
CA GLN A 371 -29.01 -10.36 50.36
C GLN A 371 -28.87 -10.20 48.84
N GLN A 372 -29.69 -9.33 48.26
CA GLN A 372 -29.63 -9.08 46.82
C GLN A 372 -28.36 -8.28 46.46
N TYR A 373 -27.50 -8.88 45.66
CA TYR A 373 -26.48 -8.20 44.88
C TYR A 373 -27.12 -7.53 43.66
N SER A 374 -26.69 -6.30 43.36
CA SER A 374 -27.10 -5.58 42.17
C SER A 374 -25.95 -4.80 41.55
N TYR A 375 -25.93 -4.74 40.22
CA TYR A 375 -24.96 -3.97 39.45
C TYR A 375 -25.63 -3.43 38.19
N GLN A 376 -25.56 -2.12 37.99
CA GLN A 376 -26.06 -1.47 36.78
C GLN A 376 -24.93 -1.36 35.76
N VAL A 377 -25.09 -2.03 34.63
CA VAL A 377 -24.17 -1.91 33.51
C VAL A 377 -24.34 -0.55 32.86
N GLY A 378 -23.24 0.18 32.77
CA GLY A 378 -23.03 1.34 31.92
C GLY A 378 -22.08 0.99 30.80
N THR A 379 -22.47 1.36 29.59
CA THR A 379 -21.70 1.26 28.36
C THR A 379 -21.42 2.65 27.79
N PHE A 380 -20.51 2.70 26.83
CA PHE A 380 -20.29 3.84 25.97
C PHE A 380 -19.82 3.29 24.63
N ASP A 381 -20.44 3.79 23.59
CA ASP A 381 -20.09 3.47 22.23
C ASP A 381 -19.99 4.82 21.49
N PRO A 382 -18.80 5.16 20.94
CA PRO A 382 -18.55 6.50 20.39
C PRO A 382 -19.43 6.88 19.19
N GLY A 383 -20.65 7.34 19.46
CA GLY A 383 -21.55 7.84 18.45
C GLY A 383 -22.95 7.24 18.53
N ASP A 384 -23.01 5.99 18.98
CA ASP A 384 -24.28 5.30 19.21
C ASP A 384 -24.30 4.56 20.55
N ASP A 385 -24.74 5.22 21.63
CA ASP A 385 -24.94 4.55 22.93
C ASP A 385 -26.14 3.55 22.94
N SER A 386 -26.70 3.20 21.77
CA SER A 386 -27.75 2.18 21.67
C SER A 386 -27.23 0.80 22.06
N VAL A 387 -28.12 0.01 22.67
CA VAL A 387 -27.81 -1.35 23.09
C VAL A 387 -28.93 -2.24 22.61
N ALA A 388 -28.62 -3.18 21.73
CA ALA A 388 -29.57 -4.18 21.27
C ALA A 388 -29.87 -5.24 22.34
N GLY A 389 -28.89 -5.58 23.18
CA GLY A 389 -29.11 -6.61 24.19
C GLY A 389 -28.02 -6.79 25.24
N TYR A 390 -28.46 -7.44 26.33
CA TYR A 390 -27.63 -7.85 27.45
C TYR A 390 -27.76 -9.36 27.66
N GLN A 391 -26.66 -10.05 27.93
CA GLN A 391 -26.65 -11.49 28.13
C GLN A 391 -25.68 -11.91 29.26
N VAL A 392 -26.10 -12.89 30.06
CA VAL A 392 -25.21 -13.60 30.99
C VAL A 392 -24.55 -14.75 30.23
N MET A 393 -23.23 -14.71 30.12
CA MET A 393 -22.44 -15.76 29.47
C MET A 393 -22.09 -16.87 30.44
N SER A 394 -21.72 -16.51 31.67
CA SER A 394 -21.47 -17.44 32.78
C SER A 394 -21.70 -16.76 34.13
N GLY A 395 -22.05 -17.52 35.16
CA GLY A 395 -22.32 -17.00 36.50
C GLY A 395 -22.91 -18.03 37.47
N PRO A 396 -23.10 -17.66 38.74
CA PRO A 396 -23.79 -18.49 39.73
C PRO A 396 -25.26 -18.70 39.36
N THR A 397 -25.85 -19.76 39.91
CA THR A 397 -27.26 -20.10 39.62
C THR A 397 -28.18 -18.99 40.13
N GLY A 398 -29.12 -18.55 39.28
CA GLY A 398 -30.08 -17.49 39.62
C GLY A 398 -29.59 -16.06 39.33
N LEU A 399 -28.36 -15.88 38.85
CA LEU A 399 -27.91 -14.58 38.35
C LEU A 399 -28.67 -14.22 37.05
N THR A 400 -29.20 -13.00 37.00
CA THR A 400 -29.96 -12.50 35.84
C THR A 400 -29.48 -11.12 35.44
N ILE A 401 -29.69 -10.77 34.17
CA ILE A 401 -29.50 -9.41 33.63
C ILE A 401 -30.80 -8.98 32.95
N SER A 402 -31.27 -7.78 33.26
CA SER A 402 -32.48 -7.23 32.64
C SER A 402 -32.17 -6.62 31.26
N GLY A 403 -33.22 -6.31 30.48
CA GLY A 403 -33.08 -5.61 29.20
C GLY A 403 -32.55 -4.16 29.32
N THR A 404 -32.41 -3.62 30.53
CA THR A 404 -31.79 -2.32 30.79
C THR A 404 -30.41 -2.45 31.44
N GLY A 405 -29.79 -3.63 31.39
CA GLY A 405 -28.44 -3.85 31.93
C GLY A 405 -28.35 -3.96 33.45
N LEU A 406 -29.47 -4.05 34.18
CA LEU A 406 -29.43 -4.30 35.63
C LEU A 406 -29.16 -5.79 35.87
N VAL A 407 -27.98 -6.10 36.38
CA VAL A 407 -27.58 -7.42 36.90
C VAL A 407 -28.11 -7.57 38.32
N THR A 408 -28.81 -8.67 38.59
CA THR A 408 -29.27 -9.01 39.94
C THR A 408 -29.01 -10.47 40.26
N TRP A 409 -28.64 -10.72 41.51
CA TRP A 409 -28.42 -12.06 42.03
C TRP A 409 -28.60 -12.05 43.55
N THR A 410 -29.09 -13.14 44.13
CA THR A 410 -29.15 -13.34 45.58
C THR A 410 -28.40 -14.64 45.86
N PRO A 411 -27.22 -14.59 46.52
CA PRO A 411 -26.52 -15.80 46.90
C PRO A 411 -27.39 -16.61 47.85
N GLY A 412 -27.38 -17.92 47.68
CA GLY A 412 -28.12 -18.83 48.52
C GLY A 412 -27.57 -18.93 49.95
N PRO A 413 -28.34 -19.49 50.88
CA PRO A 413 -27.99 -19.62 52.31
C PRO A 413 -26.84 -20.63 52.58
N GLY A 414 -26.10 -21.08 51.57
CA GLY A 414 -24.91 -21.92 51.73
C GLY A 414 -23.70 -21.37 51.00
N GLU A 415 -23.79 -20.14 50.48
CA GLU A 415 -22.79 -19.55 49.60
C GLU A 415 -21.87 -18.53 50.31
N GLY A 416 -22.00 -18.34 51.63
CA GLY A 416 -21.30 -17.36 52.50
C GLY A 416 -19.79 -17.39 52.60
N SER A 417 -19.13 -18.20 51.79
CA SER A 417 -17.68 -18.30 51.70
C SER A 417 -17.24 -18.71 50.29
N THR A 418 -18.05 -18.36 49.29
CA THR A 418 -17.81 -18.69 47.88
C THR A 418 -17.30 -17.48 47.10
N THR A 419 -16.65 -17.75 45.97
CA THR A 419 -16.10 -16.73 45.07
C THR A 419 -16.51 -16.96 43.62
N PRO A 420 -17.82 -16.94 43.28
CA PRO A 420 -18.27 -17.17 41.91
C PRO A 420 -17.70 -16.12 40.94
N SER A 421 -17.38 -16.57 39.72
CA SER A 421 -17.02 -15.71 38.60
C SER A 421 -18.25 -15.47 37.73
N VAL A 422 -18.40 -14.24 37.25
CA VAL A 422 -19.50 -13.78 36.40
C VAL A 422 -18.92 -13.20 35.12
N THR A 423 -19.50 -13.57 33.98
CA THR A 423 -19.22 -12.96 32.68
C THR A 423 -20.52 -12.52 32.04
N ILE A 424 -20.62 -11.24 31.69
CA ILE A 424 -21.74 -10.68 30.92
C ILE A 424 -21.26 -10.21 29.56
N ARG A 425 -22.19 -10.12 28.62
CA ARG A 425 -22.01 -9.55 27.29
C ARG A 425 -23.03 -8.45 27.05
N VAL A 426 -22.59 -7.36 26.44
CA VAL A 426 -23.46 -6.32 25.86
C VAL A 426 -23.25 -6.32 24.35
N THR A 427 -24.33 -6.13 23.60
CA THR A 427 -24.35 -6.08 22.14
C THR A 427 -25.15 -4.87 21.68
N ASP A 428 -24.59 -4.06 20.79
CA ASP A 428 -25.23 -2.91 20.13
C ASP A 428 -26.12 -3.35 18.94
N GLU A 429 -26.74 -2.38 18.26
CA GLU A 429 -27.63 -2.60 17.12
C GLU A 429 -26.92 -3.14 15.86
N ASP A 430 -25.62 -2.91 15.74
CA ASP A 430 -24.77 -3.38 14.64
C ASP A 430 -24.13 -4.75 14.89
N ALA A 431 -24.51 -5.39 16.00
CA ALA A 431 -24.04 -6.70 16.45
C ALA A 431 -22.56 -6.75 16.87
N ASN A 432 -21.95 -5.59 17.13
CA ASN A 432 -20.71 -5.52 17.88
C ASN A 432 -20.98 -5.84 19.35
N PHE A 433 -19.96 -6.29 20.08
CA PHE A 433 -20.16 -6.74 21.44
C PHE A 433 -18.94 -6.55 22.32
N ALA A 434 -19.20 -6.31 23.60
CA ALA A 434 -18.21 -6.24 24.65
C ALA A 434 -18.53 -7.24 25.76
N GLU A 435 -17.50 -7.85 26.36
CA GLU A 435 -17.64 -8.74 27.51
C GLU A 435 -16.92 -8.20 28.75
N GLN A 436 -17.55 -8.35 29.91
CA GLN A 436 -16.96 -7.99 31.19
C GLN A 436 -17.01 -9.20 32.13
N THR A 437 -15.87 -9.50 32.76
CA THR A 437 -15.72 -10.61 33.70
C THR A 437 -15.22 -10.11 35.06
N TRP A 438 -15.83 -10.59 36.15
CA TRP A 438 -15.40 -10.31 37.51
C TRP A 438 -15.66 -11.49 38.45
N THR A 439 -15.18 -11.37 39.69
CA THR A 439 -15.43 -12.32 40.78
C THR A 439 -16.14 -11.63 41.94
N ILE A 440 -17.08 -12.32 42.57
CA ILE A 440 -17.82 -11.81 43.73
C ILE A 440 -17.40 -12.61 44.96
N SER A 441 -16.86 -11.95 45.98
CA SER A 441 -16.63 -12.57 47.30
C SER A 441 -17.91 -12.51 48.12
N VAL A 442 -18.48 -13.67 48.44
CA VAL A 442 -19.70 -13.77 49.25
C VAL A 442 -19.31 -14.00 50.70
N SER A 443 -19.78 -13.14 51.61
CA SER A 443 -19.66 -13.32 53.06
C SER A 443 -20.94 -13.90 53.66
N ALA A 444 -20.80 -14.49 54.85
CA ALA A 444 -21.92 -15.02 55.62
C ALA A 444 -22.91 -13.92 56.07
N SER A 445 -24.16 -14.31 56.34
CA SER A 445 -25.24 -13.41 56.77
C SER A 445 -25.64 -13.65 58.21
N CYS A 446 -24.82 -13.15 59.13
CA CYS A 446 -24.93 -13.34 60.58
C CYS A 446 -26.00 -12.49 61.29
N ASP A 447 -27.11 -12.15 60.63
CA ASP A 447 -28.16 -11.28 61.17
C ASP A 447 -29.50 -11.46 60.37
N ASP A 448 -29.72 -12.62 59.75
CA ASP A 448 -30.86 -12.89 58.85
C ASP A 448 -32.01 -13.71 59.47
N ASN A 449 -31.90 -14.05 60.75
CA ASN A 449 -32.80 -14.87 61.56
C ASN A 449 -33.00 -16.29 61.01
N VAL A 450 -31.99 -16.85 60.33
CA VAL A 450 -32.06 -18.20 59.78
C VAL A 450 -30.75 -18.94 60.03
N LEU A 451 -30.78 -20.02 60.84
CA LEU A 451 -29.66 -20.94 61.01
C LEU A 451 -29.13 -21.48 59.67
N ASN A 452 -28.01 -20.94 59.20
CA ASN A 452 -27.44 -21.26 57.89
C ASN A 452 -25.90 -21.09 57.87
N GLN A 453 -25.24 -21.41 56.75
CA GLN A 453 -23.81 -21.08 56.51
C GLN A 453 -22.81 -21.56 57.57
N ASP A 454 -23.12 -22.63 58.31
CA ASP A 454 -22.33 -23.19 59.42
C ASP A 454 -22.43 -22.39 60.74
N GLU A 455 -23.45 -21.55 60.88
CA GLU A 455 -23.88 -21.01 62.18
C GLU A 455 -24.18 -22.14 63.18
N SER A 456 -23.79 -21.94 64.44
CA SER A 456 -24.02 -22.90 65.53
C SER A 456 -25.37 -22.71 66.20
N ASP A 457 -25.87 -21.46 66.28
CA ASP A 457 -27.27 -21.11 66.54
C ASP A 457 -27.68 -19.97 65.59
N THR A 458 -28.96 -19.62 65.54
CA THR A 458 -29.51 -18.64 64.61
C THR A 458 -28.73 -17.32 64.66
N ASP A 459 -28.09 -16.94 63.55
CA ASP A 459 -27.27 -15.73 63.40
C ASP A 459 -25.98 -15.68 64.26
N CYS A 460 -25.50 -16.81 64.79
CA CYS A 460 -24.31 -16.83 65.63
C CYS A 460 -23.45 -18.10 65.50
N GLY A 461 -22.17 -18.01 65.88
CA GLY A 461 -21.24 -19.13 65.85
C GLY A 461 -20.75 -19.51 64.45
N GLY A 462 -19.78 -20.42 64.39
CA GLY A 462 -19.12 -20.88 63.18
C GLY A 462 -18.53 -19.74 62.36
N VAL A 463 -19.06 -19.53 61.14
CA VAL A 463 -18.60 -18.44 60.25
C VAL A 463 -18.87 -17.04 60.80
N CYS A 464 -19.79 -16.90 61.76
CA CYS A 464 -20.11 -15.65 62.42
C CYS A 464 -19.20 -15.36 63.63
N GLY A 465 -18.35 -16.32 64.01
CA GLY A 465 -17.43 -16.23 65.14
C GLY A 465 -18.14 -16.20 66.49
N SER A 466 -17.42 -15.75 67.52
CA SER A 466 -17.83 -15.78 68.94
C SER A 466 -18.95 -14.79 69.28
N THR A 467 -20.15 -15.08 68.77
CA THR A 467 -21.33 -14.21 68.80
C THR A 467 -22.50 -14.84 69.56
N CYS A 468 -22.47 -16.15 69.81
CA CYS A 468 -23.53 -16.84 70.54
C CYS A 468 -23.54 -16.44 72.01
N LEU A 469 -24.73 -16.13 72.52
CA LEU A 469 -24.96 -15.73 73.89
C LEU A 469 -25.20 -16.95 74.78
N PHE A 470 -25.39 -16.71 76.07
CA PHE A 470 -25.67 -17.78 77.04
C PHE A 470 -26.94 -18.55 76.67
N GLU A 471 -26.86 -19.89 76.77
CA GLU A 471 -27.90 -20.87 76.39
C GLU A 471 -28.12 -21.07 74.88
N ASP A 472 -27.47 -20.30 74.01
CA ASP A 472 -27.48 -20.55 72.56
C ASP A 472 -26.65 -21.81 72.23
N ASP A 473 -27.02 -22.48 71.14
CA ASP A 473 -26.35 -23.69 70.67
C ASP A 473 -24.91 -23.39 70.18
N CYS A 474 -23.95 -24.27 70.48
CA CYS A 474 -22.54 -24.16 70.10
C CYS A 474 -21.94 -25.51 69.70
N ASN A 475 -20.99 -25.48 68.76
CA ASN A 475 -20.19 -26.64 68.36
C ASN A 475 -18.81 -26.64 69.05
N ASP A 476 -18.23 -25.46 69.29
CA ASP A 476 -17.02 -25.28 70.07
C ASP A 476 -17.02 -23.95 70.86
N GLY A 477 -15.95 -23.71 71.63
CA GLY A 477 -15.83 -22.51 72.44
C GLY A 477 -15.78 -21.22 71.61
N ASP A 478 -15.23 -21.25 70.39
CA ASP A 478 -15.06 -20.07 69.55
C ASP A 478 -16.40 -19.56 68.98
N ASP A 479 -17.49 -20.31 69.14
CA ASP A 479 -18.85 -19.88 68.82
C ASP A 479 -19.45 -18.94 69.87
N CYS A 480 -19.01 -19.09 71.13
CA CYS A 480 -19.59 -18.43 72.28
C CYS A 480 -18.87 -17.12 72.61
N VAL A 481 -19.60 -16.09 73.00
CA VAL A 481 -19.01 -14.85 73.55
C VAL A 481 -18.18 -15.15 74.81
N SER A 482 -18.55 -16.18 75.58
CA SER A 482 -17.79 -16.66 76.75
C SER A 482 -16.56 -17.50 76.41
N LEU A 483 -16.33 -17.82 75.13
CA LEU A 483 -15.31 -18.76 74.70
C LEU A 483 -15.45 -20.18 75.30
N SER A 484 -16.62 -20.51 75.85
CA SER A 484 -16.87 -21.75 76.61
C SER A 484 -18.18 -22.41 76.19
N CYS A 485 -18.05 -23.63 75.65
CA CYS A 485 -19.16 -24.45 75.16
C CYS A 485 -19.29 -25.73 76.00
N SER A 486 -20.52 -26.09 76.38
CA SER A 486 -20.80 -27.28 77.22
C SER A 486 -20.69 -28.58 76.43
N GLU A 487 -19.75 -29.46 76.78
CA GLU A 487 -19.61 -30.79 76.16
C GLU A 487 -20.83 -31.73 76.35
N ASN A 488 -21.78 -31.38 77.24
CA ASN A 488 -22.93 -32.25 77.52
C ASN A 488 -24.23 -31.75 76.90
N THR A 489 -24.35 -30.45 76.69
CA THR A 489 -25.60 -29.82 76.23
C THR A 489 -25.43 -29.10 74.90
N ASP A 490 -24.20 -28.94 74.41
CA ASP A 490 -23.86 -28.20 73.19
C ASP A 490 -24.41 -26.76 73.23
N THR A 491 -24.33 -26.12 74.41
CA THR A 491 -24.81 -24.75 74.65
C THR A 491 -23.74 -23.88 75.29
N CYS A 492 -23.72 -22.59 74.95
CA CYS A 492 -22.80 -21.62 75.51
C CYS A 492 -23.02 -21.41 77.01
N LEU A 493 -21.91 -21.46 77.77
CA LEU A 493 -21.92 -21.32 79.22
C LEU A 493 -21.73 -19.85 79.63
N MET A 494 -22.29 -19.47 80.78
CA MET A 494 -21.95 -18.17 81.38
C MET A 494 -20.48 -18.20 81.82
N PRO A 495 -19.74 -17.09 81.64
CA PRO A 495 -18.39 -16.97 82.16
C PRO A 495 -18.41 -17.05 83.69
N THR A 496 -17.55 -17.87 84.28
CA THR A 496 -17.40 -17.96 85.75
C THR A 496 -15.94 -18.00 86.14
N CYS A 497 -15.61 -17.45 87.31
CA CYS A 497 -14.26 -17.43 87.89
C CYS A 497 -13.64 -18.80 88.22
N GLU A 498 -14.22 -19.90 87.74
CA GLU A 498 -13.78 -21.28 87.99
C GLU A 498 -14.02 -22.18 86.76
N ASP A 499 -14.19 -21.60 85.55
CA ASP A 499 -14.48 -22.33 84.31
C ASP A 499 -13.25 -22.69 83.47
N SER A 500 -12.05 -22.33 83.93
CA SER A 500 -10.76 -22.58 83.29
C SER A 500 -10.56 -21.89 81.95
N VAL A 501 -11.36 -20.86 81.65
CA VAL A 501 -11.26 -20.05 80.44
C VAL A 501 -11.15 -18.57 80.82
N GLN A 502 -10.11 -17.88 80.35
CA GLN A 502 -10.00 -16.44 80.56
C GLN A 502 -11.07 -15.68 79.76
N ASN A 503 -12.19 -15.35 80.39
CA ASN A 503 -13.35 -14.73 79.75
C ASN A 503 -14.05 -13.69 80.65
N GLY A 504 -15.13 -13.07 80.16
CA GLY A 504 -15.91 -12.13 80.96
C GLY A 504 -15.12 -10.91 81.45
N ASN A 505 -15.03 -10.75 82.78
CA ASN A 505 -14.28 -9.65 83.41
C ASN A 505 -12.89 -10.08 83.91
N GLU A 506 -12.46 -11.31 83.61
CA GLU A 506 -11.23 -11.86 84.13
C GLU A 506 -9.98 -11.21 83.54
N LEU A 507 -8.95 -11.05 84.37
CA LEU A 507 -7.65 -10.51 83.94
C LEU A 507 -6.56 -11.58 83.79
N GLY A 508 -6.81 -12.78 84.33
CA GLY A 508 -6.13 -14.04 84.02
C GLY A 508 -7.15 -15.18 84.01
N VAL A 509 -6.75 -16.39 83.63
CA VAL A 509 -7.65 -17.55 83.67
C VAL A 509 -8.19 -17.74 85.09
N ASP A 510 -9.51 -17.66 85.25
CA ASP A 510 -10.23 -17.84 86.52
C ASP A 510 -9.87 -16.82 87.63
N CYS A 511 -9.31 -15.65 87.28
CA CYS A 511 -8.87 -14.69 88.31
C CYS A 511 -8.88 -13.23 87.85
N GLY A 512 -8.94 -12.34 88.84
CA GLY A 512 -8.87 -10.89 88.68
C GLY A 512 -10.13 -10.30 88.05
N GLY A 513 -10.43 -9.04 88.33
CA GLY A 513 -11.57 -8.31 87.77
C GLY A 513 -12.95 -8.71 88.32
N GLY A 514 -13.85 -7.72 88.37
CA GLY A 514 -15.24 -7.92 88.78
C GLY A 514 -15.39 -8.46 90.20
N THR A 515 -15.92 -9.68 90.33
CA THR A 515 -16.11 -10.37 91.63
C THR A 515 -15.21 -11.61 91.79
N CYS A 516 -14.24 -11.81 90.89
CA CYS A 516 -13.34 -12.96 90.93
C CYS A 516 -12.26 -12.80 92.01
N GLU A 517 -11.70 -13.93 92.47
CA GLU A 517 -10.54 -13.88 93.38
C GLU A 517 -9.33 -13.28 92.67
N GLY A 518 -8.47 -12.59 93.42
CA GLY A 518 -7.30 -11.94 92.85
C GLY A 518 -6.32 -12.92 92.22
N CYS A 519 -5.66 -12.51 91.14
CA CYS A 519 -4.69 -13.31 90.40
C CYS A 519 -3.34 -13.44 91.12
N ASP A 520 -2.66 -14.55 90.81
CA ASP A 520 -1.25 -14.73 91.14
C ASP A 520 -0.35 -13.71 90.42
N ASN A 521 0.84 -13.52 90.98
CA ASN A 521 1.85 -12.62 90.44
C ASN A 521 2.22 -12.95 88.99
N GLY A 522 2.40 -11.90 88.18
CA GLY A 522 2.72 -12.00 86.75
C GLY A 522 1.50 -11.81 85.83
N THR A 523 0.29 -11.81 86.39
CA THR A 523 -0.96 -11.61 85.66
C THR A 523 -1.31 -10.13 85.53
N SER A 524 -2.01 -9.75 84.47
CA SER A 524 -2.50 -8.37 84.30
C SER A 524 -3.47 -7.98 85.41
N CYS A 525 -3.47 -6.69 85.77
CA CYS A 525 -4.38 -6.11 86.76
C CYS A 525 -4.73 -4.67 86.38
N ASN A 526 -5.92 -4.21 86.78
CA ASN A 526 -6.38 -2.82 86.61
C ASN A 526 -6.50 -2.10 87.95
N GLU A 527 -6.86 -2.83 89.01
CA GLU A 527 -6.94 -2.36 90.38
C GLU A 527 -6.29 -3.35 91.34
N ASN A 528 -5.99 -2.90 92.54
CA ASN A 528 -5.29 -3.69 93.55
C ASN A 528 -6.03 -4.99 93.90
N SER A 529 -7.37 -4.96 93.97
CA SER A 529 -8.21 -6.13 94.25
C SER A 529 -8.14 -7.22 93.19
N ASP A 530 -7.59 -6.93 92.01
CA ASP A 530 -7.39 -7.93 90.96
C ASP A 530 -6.23 -8.87 91.26
N CYS A 531 -5.43 -8.61 92.29
CA CYS A 531 -4.26 -9.39 92.66
C CYS A 531 -4.48 -10.08 94.00
N ALA A 532 -4.05 -11.35 94.12
CA ALA A 532 -4.18 -12.14 95.35
C ALA A 532 -3.47 -11.50 96.56
N ASN A 533 -2.54 -10.57 96.30
CA ASN A 533 -1.78 -9.83 97.29
C ASN A 533 -2.24 -8.37 97.46
N ASP A 534 -3.38 -7.99 96.88
CA ASP A 534 -3.93 -6.63 96.87
C ASP A 534 -2.97 -5.55 96.31
N PHE A 535 -2.02 -5.92 95.44
CA PHE A 535 -1.07 -4.98 94.82
C PHE A 535 -0.97 -5.14 93.31
N CYS A 536 -1.55 -4.17 92.60
CA CYS A 536 -1.37 -4.00 91.18
C CYS A 536 -0.31 -2.93 90.90
N ASN A 537 0.79 -3.29 90.23
CA ASN A 537 1.84 -2.31 89.93
C ASN A 537 1.31 -1.26 88.93
N PRO A 538 1.21 0.05 89.30
CA PRO A 538 0.58 1.05 88.45
C PRO A 538 1.41 1.42 87.21
N THR A 539 2.67 1.00 87.16
CA THR A 539 3.55 1.20 86.00
C THR A 539 3.43 0.05 85.02
N THR A 540 3.49 -1.20 85.50
CA THR A 540 3.48 -2.38 84.63
C THR A 540 2.10 -2.97 84.40
N HIS A 541 1.09 -2.57 85.20
CA HIS A 541 -0.29 -3.10 85.19
C HIS A 541 -0.31 -4.64 85.34
N VAL A 542 0.53 -5.13 86.26
CA VAL A 542 0.73 -6.56 86.53
C VAL A 542 0.80 -6.79 88.04
N CYS A 543 0.18 -7.87 88.53
CA CYS A 543 0.29 -8.32 89.91
C CYS A 543 1.75 -8.65 90.21
N ALA A 544 2.33 -7.96 91.18
CA ALA A 544 3.72 -8.13 91.55
C ALA A 544 3.81 -8.44 93.03
N THR A 545 4.83 -9.21 93.44
CA THR A 545 5.09 -9.39 94.86
C THR A 545 5.47 -8.02 95.45
N PRO A 546 4.67 -7.48 96.39
CA PRO A 546 5.04 -6.26 97.06
C PRO A 546 6.29 -6.49 97.92
N THR A 547 7.23 -5.55 97.94
CA THR A 547 8.45 -5.60 98.75
C THR A 547 8.67 -4.26 99.43
N CYS A 548 9.23 -4.27 100.64
CA CYS A 548 9.53 -3.06 101.44
C CYS A 548 10.61 -2.14 100.86
N GLU A 549 10.95 -2.28 99.57
CA GLU A 549 11.93 -1.47 98.83
C GLU A 549 11.49 -1.35 97.35
N ASP A 550 10.18 -1.51 97.05
CA ASP A 550 9.65 -1.47 95.68
C ASP A 550 9.19 -0.07 95.24
N GLY A 551 9.18 0.90 96.16
CA GLY A 551 8.83 2.29 95.89
C GLY A 551 7.33 2.56 95.86
N PHE A 552 6.48 1.65 96.36
CA PHE A 552 5.03 1.82 96.41
C PHE A 552 4.47 1.49 97.81
N GLU A 553 3.66 2.39 98.37
CA GLU A 553 2.90 2.15 99.61
C GLU A 553 1.90 1.00 99.42
N ASN A 554 2.22 -0.20 99.90
CA ASN A 554 1.42 -1.41 99.74
C ASN A 554 1.43 -2.32 100.99
N GLN A 555 0.75 -3.48 100.93
CA GLN A 555 0.54 -4.38 102.09
C GLN A 555 -0.08 -3.64 103.30
N ASP A 556 0.65 -3.54 104.41
CA ASP A 556 0.28 -2.79 105.61
C ASP A 556 1.29 -1.68 105.93
N GLU A 557 2.07 -1.25 104.92
CA GLU A 557 2.92 -0.08 105.00
C GLU A 557 2.11 1.16 105.40
N THR A 558 2.70 1.99 106.26
CA THR A 558 2.05 3.22 106.73
C THR A 558 2.48 4.44 105.93
N ASP A 559 3.57 4.31 105.18
CA ASP A 559 4.06 5.21 104.12
C ASP A 559 4.93 4.38 103.15
N THR A 560 5.31 4.95 102.00
CA THR A 560 6.03 4.23 100.92
C THR A 560 7.27 3.48 101.46
N ASP A 561 7.30 2.15 101.33
CA ASP A 561 8.39 1.26 101.78
C ASP A 561 8.65 1.22 103.31
N CYS A 562 7.72 1.70 104.16
CA CYS A 562 7.92 1.74 105.62
C CYS A 562 6.65 1.48 106.46
N GLY A 563 6.84 1.11 107.73
CA GLY A 563 5.74 0.83 108.65
C GLY A 563 5.18 -0.60 108.55
N GLY A 564 4.11 -0.88 109.32
CA GLY A 564 3.46 -2.21 109.32
C GLY A 564 4.39 -3.39 109.59
N THR A 565 4.28 -4.42 108.74
CA THR A 565 5.09 -5.65 108.76
C THR A 565 6.51 -5.47 108.21
N CYS A 566 6.77 -4.40 107.44
CA CYS A 566 8.10 -4.08 106.92
C CYS A 566 9.11 -3.71 108.03
N GLY A 567 8.62 -3.38 109.23
CA GLY A 567 9.43 -3.28 110.45
C GLY A 567 10.45 -2.12 110.48
N ALA A 568 10.55 -1.34 109.40
CA ALA A 568 11.32 -0.11 109.33
C ALA A 568 10.58 1.02 110.05
N THR A 569 11.30 1.80 110.85
CA THR A 569 10.81 3.10 111.34
C THR A 569 10.81 4.05 110.15
N CYS A 570 9.63 4.55 109.77
CA CYS A 570 9.49 5.59 108.76
C CYS A 570 10.39 6.79 109.07
N GLU A 571 10.94 7.42 108.04
CA GLU A 571 11.80 8.59 108.18
C GLU A 571 11.01 9.82 108.68
N VAL A 572 11.73 10.90 108.98
CA VAL A 572 11.10 12.15 109.43
C VAL A 572 10.23 12.71 108.31
N ASP A 573 8.96 13.00 108.62
CA ASP A 573 7.90 13.51 107.73
C ASP A 573 7.09 12.45 106.97
N GLU A 574 7.27 11.16 107.26
CA GLU A 574 6.42 10.05 106.80
C GLU A 574 5.31 9.71 107.79
N VAL A 575 4.20 9.16 107.30
CA VAL A 575 3.01 8.82 108.09
C VAL A 575 3.25 7.51 108.86
N CYS A 576 2.98 7.52 110.17
CA CYS A 576 3.09 6.34 111.04
C CYS A 576 1.74 6.03 111.69
N ALA A 577 1.42 4.73 111.84
CA ALA A 577 0.18 4.23 112.45
C ALA A 577 0.21 4.18 113.99
#